data_AF-A0A158QTT9-F1
#
_entry.id   AF-A0A158QTT9-F1
#
_cell.length_a   1.000
_cell.length_b   1.000
_cell.length_c   1.000
_cell.angle_alpha   90.00
_cell.angle_beta   90.00
_cell.angle_gamma   90.00
#
_symmetry.space_group_name_H-M   'P 1'
#
loop_
_entity.id
_entity.type
_entity.pdbx_description
1 polymer ?
#
loop_
_entity_poly.entity_id
_entity_poly.type
_entity_poly.pdbx_seq_one_letter_code
_entity_poly.pdbx_strand_id
1 'polypeptide(L)'
;IRNEYIAQEPTPTVAIDIVIFVGGGAATRKVPLLVKSVFHHRLFKRRCMDPLPLYRFHVICDALACKGISVLFKTWRISGLTQSYFYNASEYMSIVNWIPNMHYSGGFGLLKLAVADILPQTVKRVIGLVENQSDWYLVEHGTSTWPALGRGYNTGIMLMDLKKMRSVGWDDHWRRVARQLLKKISHTALGDQDIINSALYFNSTRVHRLPCAWNFQLADSANYSTSSEFRMQFAKISDRLSNLDGSLFRDTGDSYMSQKTESEKRHSGALQPCPLLQMEKSLRRRIFPYFFGTKTKRSGKVTLVSQLTLDRLHRLEEISGSWEGPMSLAVYLTDRELTVLTEYLDSSSFLALRSNIYIHLVFQEGSYFPINTLRNTALEYADTEFVFIIDFDFIPNPGLYSYLQAMLTAVSWDADFEPYVLIRREEGRFDEHFVGFGWNKVSFFMLLDALGFKFVVLPKAFIIHFPHAPSIESNRFRNSPFLRNCLEYFKVKYIKELARHFGVKSLKYLRFRRRTNRT
;
A
#
# COMPACT_ATOMS: atom_id res chain seq x y z
N ILE A 1 4.00 38.01 45.24
CA ILE A 1 3.11 36.84 45.09
C ILE A 1 3.62 36.05 43.89
N ARG A 2 4.35 34.95 44.13
CA ARG A 2 4.81 34.03 43.08
C ARG A 2 3.57 33.30 42.57
N ASN A 3 3.21 33.51 41.29
CA ASN A 3 2.22 32.66 40.64
C ASN A 3 2.91 31.37 40.24
N GLU A 4 2.72 30.34 41.07
CA GLU A 4 3.00 28.96 40.73
C GLU A 4 2.11 28.57 39.54
N TYR A 5 2.71 28.45 38.37
CA TYR A 5 2.14 27.66 37.27
C TYR A 5 2.13 26.20 37.75
N ILE A 6 1.00 25.77 38.29
CA ILE A 6 0.71 24.35 38.46
C ILE A 6 0.67 23.76 37.05
N ALA A 7 1.75 23.06 36.66
CA ALA A 7 1.74 22.20 35.51
C ALA A 7 0.66 21.13 35.78
N GLN A 8 -0.50 21.28 35.15
CA GLN A 8 -1.48 20.20 35.07
C GLN A 8 -0.75 19.00 34.46
N GLU A 9 -0.70 17.89 35.21
CA GLU A 9 -0.28 16.61 34.65
C GLU A 9 -1.05 16.37 33.34
N PRO A 10 -0.38 15.93 32.26
CA PRO A 10 -1.07 15.66 31.01
C PRO A 10 -2.12 14.59 31.27
N THR A 11 -3.39 14.97 31.11
CA THR A 11 -4.50 14.03 31.11
C THR A 11 -4.15 12.88 30.15
N PRO A 12 -4.30 11.61 30.56
CA PRO A 12 -3.94 10.49 29.70
C PRO A 12 -4.71 10.63 28.39
N THR A 13 -3.97 10.72 27.29
CA THR A 13 -4.54 10.98 25.96
C THR A 13 -5.39 9.78 25.56
N VAL A 14 -6.69 9.86 25.79
CA VAL A 14 -7.63 8.77 25.48
C VAL A 14 -7.70 8.61 23.96
N ALA A 15 -7.28 7.46 23.46
CA ALA A 15 -7.39 7.15 22.05
C ALA A 15 -8.86 6.94 21.62
N ILE A 16 -9.20 7.47 20.45
CA ILE A 16 -10.50 7.28 19.80
C ILE A 16 -10.50 5.94 19.06
N ASP A 17 -11.40 5.05 19.44
CA ASP A 17 -11.59 3.76 18.77
C ASP A 17 -12.50 3.92 17.54
N ILE A 18 -11.99 3.54 16.37
CA ILE A 18 -12.73 3.53 15.09
C ILE A 18 -12.88 2.08 14.64
N VAL A 19 -14.10 1.70 14.27
CA VAL A 19 -14.41 0.35 13.78
C VAL A 19 -14.79 0.43 12.31
N ILE A 20 -14.15 -0.41 11.49
CA ILE A 20 -14.40 -0.49 10.05
C ILE A 20 -14.77 -1.94 9.70
N PHE A 21 -15.85 -2.10 8.94
CA PHE A 21 -16.28 -3.38 8.38
C PHE A 21 -15.94 -3.39 6.90
N VAL A 22 -15.19 -4.40 6.45
CA VAL A 22 -14.68 -4.46 5.07
C VAL A 22 -14.90 -5.85 4.50
N GLY A 23 -15.70 -5.95 3.45
CA GLY A 23 -15.90 -7.19 2.70
C GLY A 23 -15.78 -6.94 1.21
N GLY A 24 -14.99 -7.76 0.53
CA GLY A 24 -14.77 -7.72 -0.90
C GLY A 24 -13.79 -6.65 -1.38
N GLY A 25 -13.31 -6.84 -2.61
CA GLY A 25 -12.28 -6.01 -3.23
C GLY A 25 -12.65 -4.53 -3.39
N ALA A 26 -13.88 -4.26 -3.81
CA ALA A 26 -14.35 -2.90 -4.04
C ALA A 26 -14.38 -2.07 -2.76
N ALA A 27 -14.81 -2.65 -1.63
CA ALA A 27 -14.81 -1.96 -0.33
C ALA A 27 -13.37 -1.78 0.18
N THR A 28 -12.53 -2.80 0.05
CA THR A 28 -11.12 -2.78 0.47
C THR A 28 -10.34 -1.63 -0.16
N ARG A 29 -10.55 -1.37 -1.46
CA ARG A 29 -9.91 -0.25 -2.17
C ARG A 29 -10.28 1.15 -1.65
N LYS A 30 -11.40 1.30 -0.93
CA LYS A 30 -11.83 2.58 -0.35
C LYS A 30 -11.24 2.85 1.04
N VAL A 31 -10.79 1.82 1.75
CA VAL A 31 -10.26 1.93 3.13
C VAL A 31 -9.04 2.86 3.21
N PRO A 32 -8.06 2.81 2.29
CA PRO A 32 -6.92 3.72 2.33
C PRO A 32 -7.34 5.19 2.31
N LEU A 33 -8.29 5.54 1.44
CA LEU A 33 -8.81 6.90 1.36
C LEU A 33 -9.48 7.32 2.67
N LEU A 34 -10.30 6.45 3.26
CA LEU A 34 -10.97 6.71 4.54
C LEU A 34 -9.97 6.98 5.66
N VAL A 35 -8.93 6.15 5.79
CA VAL A 35 -7.94 6.29 6.86
C VAL A 35 -7.08 7.54 6.64
N LYS A 36 -6.64 7.79 5.40
CA LYS A 36 -5.86 8.98 5.04
C LYS A 36 -6.65 10.26 5.28
N SER A 37 -7.96 10.28 5.04
CA SER A 37 -8.78 11.47 5.31
C SER A 37 -8.86 11.77 6.80
N VAL A 38 -9.02 10.76 7.66
CA VAL A 38 -9.00 10.93 9.13
C VAL A 38 -7.70 11.58 9.58
N PHE A 39 -6.55 11.06 9.15
CA PHE A 39 -5.25 11.60 9.55
C PHE A 39 -4.91 12.93 8.89
N HIS A 40 -5.36 13.18 7.66
CA HIS A 40 -5.23 14.49 7.02
C HIS A 40 -5.98 15.56 7.80
N HIS A 41 -7.22 15.29 8.21
CA HIS A 41 -8.00 16.24 9.00
C HIS A 41 -7.49 16.39 10.42
N ARG A 42 -6.95 15.33 11.03
CA ARG A 42 -6.24 15.38 12.31
C ARG A 42 -5.11 16.41 12.30
N LEU A 43 -4.30 16.42 11.23
CA LEU A 43 -3.06 17.20 11.16
C LEU A 43 -3.25 18.60 10.57
N PHE A 44 -4.07 18.76 9.52
CA PHE A 44 -4.03 19.95 8.67
C PHE A 44 -5.28 20.83 8.73
N LYS A 45 -6.36 20.40 9.40
CA LYS A 45 -7.65 21.14 9.42
C LYS A 45 -8.14 21.53 10.82
N ARG A 46 -7.28 21.44 11.85
CA ARG A 46 -7.63 21.83 13.23
C ARG A 46 -7.06 23.20 13.58
N ARG A 47 -7.64 23.84 14.60
CA ARG A 47 -7.05 25.04 15.20
C ARG A 47 -5.77 24.63 15.92
N CYS A 48 -4.70 25.42 15.81
CA CYS A 48 -3.35 25.07 16.29
C CYS A 48 -3.24 24.72 17.79
N MET A 49 -4.27 25.02 18.59
CA MET A 49 -4.28 24.78 20.03
C MET A 49 -5.00 23.50 20.46
N ASP A 50 -5.68 22.79 19.56
CA ASP A 50 -6.36 21.54 19.91
C ASP A 50 -5.37 20.38 20.02
N PRO A 51 -5.34 19.60 21.12
CA PRO A 51 -4.47 18.44 21.23
C PRO A 51 -4.81 17.43 20.13
N LEU A 52 -3.79 16.90 19.46
CA LEU A 52 -3.97 15.95 18.36
C LEU A 52 -4.49 14.61 18.91
N PRO A 53 -5.71 14.17 18.56
CA PRO A 53 -6.27 12.93 19.09
C PRO A 53 -5.41 11.75 18.66
N LEU A 54 -5.36 10.75 19.53
CA LEU A 54 -4.81 9.44 19.22
C LEU A 54 -5.94 8.55 18.69
N TYR A 55 -5.63 7.66 17.76
CA TYR A 55 -6.60 6.74 17.16
C TYR A 55 -6.18 5.29 17.37
N ARG A 56 -7.17 4.43 17.54
CA ARG A 56 -7.06 2.97 17.44
C ARG A 56 -8.07 2.47 16.41
N PHE A 57 -7.63 1.59 15.52
CA PHE A 57 -8.51 1.01 14.50
C PHE A 57 -8.80 -0.44 14.79
N HIS A 58 -10.06 -0.82 14.67
CA HIS A 58 -10.55 -2.19 14.72
C HIS A 58 -11.17 -2.51 13.36
N VAL A 59 -10.51 -3.36 12.58
CA VAL A 59 -10.92 -3.70 11.23
C VAL A 59 -11.48 -5.12 11.23
N ILE A 60 -12.78 -5.26 11.02
CA ILE A 60 -13.44 -6.55 10.82
C ILE A 60 -13.50 -6.77 9.32
N CYS A 61 -12.80 -7.79 8.83
CA CYS A 61 -12.59 -7.99 7.40
C CYS A 61 -12.62 -9.45 6.98
N ASP A 62 -12.91 -9.70 5.70
CA ASP A 62 -12.55 -10.99 5.10
C ASP A 62 -11.02 -11.20 5.08
N ALA A 63 -10.58 -12.44 4.90
CA ALA A 63 -9.17 -12.81 4.98
C ALA A 63 -8.29 -12.01 4.00
N LEU A 64 -8.79 -11.78 2.77
CA LEU A 64 -8.06 -11.09 1.72
C LEU A 64 -7.89 -9.59 2.05
N ALA A 65 -8.98 -8.95 2.46
CA ALA A 65 -9.01 -7.57 2.90
C ALA A 65 -8.13 -7.36 4.14
N CYS A 66 -8.19 -8.26 5.12
CA CYS A 66 -7.34 -8.22 6.31
C CYS A 66 -5.85 -8.32 5.95
N LYS A 67 -5.47 -9.20 5.02
CA LYS A 67 -4.09 -9.33 4.54
C LYS A 67 -3.59 -8.02 3.93
N GLY A 68 -4.32 -7.44 2.98
CA GLY A 68 -3.92 -6.20 2.32
C GLY A 68 -3.89 -4.99 3.28
N ILE A 69 -4.96 -4.77 4.04
CA ILE A 69 -5.10 -3.59 4.90
C ILE A 69 -4.11 -3.64 6.08
N SER A 70 -3.83 -4.81 6.65
CA SER A 70 -2.86 -4.93 7.74
C SER A 70 -1.44 -4.52 7.32
N VAL A 71 -1.04 -4.83 6.08
CA VAL A 71 0.21 -4.38 5.50
C VAL A 71 0.24 -2.86 5.38
N LEU A 72 -0.85 -2.23 4.94
CA LEU A 72 -0.95 -0.77 4.87
C LEU A 72 -0.78 -0.13 6.24
N PHE A 73 -1.55 -0.56 7.24
CA PHE A 73 -1.46 -0.01 8.60
C PHE A 73 -0.06 -0.20 9.21
N LYS A 74 0.56 -1.37 9.01
CA LYS A 74 1.91 -1.66 9.51
C LYS A 74 2.97 -0.80 8.82
N THR A 75 2.81 -0.57 7.51
CA THR A 75 3.80 0.18 6.73
C THR A 75 3.61 1.68 6.82
N TRP A 76 2.40 2.21 7.02
CA TRP A 76 2.21 3.66 7.08
C TRP A 76 2.94 4.32 8.26
N ARG A 77 3.07 3.66 9.41
CA ARG A 77 3.75 4.21 10.61
C ARG A 77 3.25 5.62 10.98
N ILE A 78 1.93 5.81 10.97
CA ILE A 78 1.29 7.12 11.10
C ILE A 78 1.45 7.68 12.52
N SER A 79 1.87 8.94 12.63
CA SER A 79 1.84 9.66 13.91
C SER A 79 0.40 9.80 14.42
N GLY A 80 0.15 9.33 15.64
CA GLY A 80 -1.17 9.31 16.27
C GLY A 80 -1.99 8.04 16.04
N LEU A 81 -1.51 7.09 15.22
CA LEU A 81 -2.06 5.73 15.21
C LEU A 81 -1.38 4.92 16.32
N THR A 82 -2.11 4.68 17.41
CA THR A 82 -1.55 3.94 18.56
C THR A 82 -1.54 2.44 18.34
N GLN A 83 -2.61 1.90 17.75
CA GLN A 83 -2.75 0.47 17.49
C GLN A 83 -3.76 0.21 16.37
N SER A 84 -3.57 -0.88 15.64
CA SER A 84 -4.58 -1.48 14.78
C SER A 84 -4.80 -2.95 15.14
N TYR A 85 -6.07 -3.38 15.08
CA TYR A 85 -6.52 -4.73 15.34
C TYR A 85 -7.30 -5.24 14.13
N PHE A 86 -7.04 -6.47 13.72
CA PHE A 86 -7.69 -7.11 12.59
C PHE A 86 -8.45 -8.35 13.08
N TYR A 87 -9.72 -8.43 12.73
CA TYR A 87 -10.62 -9.50 13.13
C TYR A 87 -11.13 -10.19 11.87
N ASN A 88 -10.91 -11.50 11.77
CA ASN A 88 -11.40 -12.25 10.63
C ASN A 88 -12.92 -12.42 10.74
N ALA A 89 -13.65 -11.81 9.81
CA ALA A 89 -15.09 -11.80 9.80
C ALA A 89 -15.69 -13.22 9.75
N SER A 90 -15.01 -14.20 9.13
CA SER A 90 -15.50 -15.58 9.03
C SER A 90 -15.73 -16.24 10.38
N GLU A 91 -14.96 -15.86 11.41
CA GLU A 91 -15.08 -16.37 12.78
C GLU A 91 -16.41 -15.96 13.45
N TYR A 92 -17.02 -14.87 12.96
CA TYR A 92 -18.22 -14.27 13.55
C TYR A 92 -19.47 -14.44 12.68
N MET A 93 -19.34 -15.00 11.47
CA MET A 93 -20.47 -15.13 10.53
C MET A 93 -21.63 -15.96 11.07
N SER A 94 -21.37 -16.95 11.92
CA SER A 94 -22.42 -17.77 12.56
C SER A 94 -23.43 -16.94 13.37
N ILE A 95 -23.04 -15.76 13.84
CA ILE A 95 -23.90 -14.83 14.58
C ILE A 95 -25.05 -14.30 13.71
N VAL A 96 -24.82 -14.13 12.41
CA VAL A 96 -25.73 -13.41 11.48
C VAL A 96 -26.20 -14.25 10.29
N ASN A 97 -25.55 -15.37 9.96
CA ASN A 97 -25.87 -16.19 8.77
C ASN A 97 -27.29 -16.75 8.73
N TRP A 98 -27.99 -16.81 9.85
CA TRP A 98 -29.39 -17.26 9.91
C TRP A 98 -30.39 -16.21 9.38
N ILE A 99 -29.93 -14.98 9.07
CA ILE A 99 -30.75 -13.86 8.59
C ILE A 99 -30.76 -13.87 7.06
N PRO A 100 -31.92 -14.10 6.41
CA PRO A 100 -32.03 -13.96 4.97
C PRO A 100 -31.76 -12.51 4.54
N ASN A 101 -30.82 -12.31 3.60
CA ASN A 101 -30.35 -10.98 3.22
C ASN A 101 -30.11 -10.89 1.70
N MET A 102 -30.64 -9.83 1.07
CA MET A 102 -30.46 -9.53 -0.36
C MET A 102 -29.57 -8.29 -0.60
N HIS A 103 -29.07 -7.65 0.45
CA HIS A 103 -28.23 -6.47 0.31
C HIS A 103 -26.86 -6.81 -0.30
N TYR A 104 -26.34 -5.93 -1.17
CA TYR A 104 -25.10 -6.16 -1.92
C TYR A 104 -23.86 -6.40 -1.03
N SER A 105 -23.87 -5.92 0.23
CA SER A 105 -22.78 -6.15 1.17
C SER A 105 -22.78 -7.54 1.81
N GLY A 106 -23.80 -8.37 1.53
CA GLY A 106 -23.94 -9.72 2.05
C GLY A 106 -23.92 -9.80 3.58
N GLY A 107 -23.52 -10.96 4.11
CA GLY A 107 -23.44 -11.20 5.55
C GLY A 107 -22.44 -10.28 6.29
N PHE A 108 -21.42 -9.77 5.59
CA PHE A 108 -20.43 -8.85 6.18
C PHE A 108 -21.07 -7.56 6.70
N GLY A 109 -22.06 -7.02 5.99
CA GLY A 109 -22.82 -5.86 6.44
C GLY A 109 -23.52 -6.09 7.77
N LEU A 110 -24.06 -7.30 7.98
CA LEU A 110 -24.83 -7.69 9.16
C LEU A 110 -23.96 -7.80 10.43
N LEU A 111 -22.65 -8.03 10.31
CA LEU A 111 -21.75 -8.12 11.48
C LEU A 111 -21.71 -6.84 12.31
N LYS A 112 -22.18 -5.70 11.79
CA LYS A 112 -22.38 -4.48 12.56
C LYS A 112 -23.33 -4.66 13.76
N LEU A 113 -24.30 -5.56 13.64
CA LEU A 113 -25.22 -5.93 14.73
C LEU A 113 -24.49 -6.54 15.93
N ALA A 114 -23.38 -7.23 15.65
CA ALA A 114 -22.60 -8.02 16.60
C ALA A 114 -21.33 -7.33 17.08
N VAL A 115 -21.15 -6.04 16.78
CA VAL A 115 -19.92 -5.29 17.15
C VAL A 115 -19.59 -5.34 18.65
N ALA A 116 -20.62 -5.36 19.51
CA ALA A 116 -20.46 -5.47 20.96
C ALA A 116 -19.98 -6.87 21.41
N ASP A 117 -20.29 -7.90 20.63
CA ASP A 117 -19.91 -9.31 20.83
C ASP A 117 -18.48 -9.56 20.31
N ILE A 118 -18.11 -8.92 19.18
CA ILE A 118 -16.81 -9.08 18.51
C ILE A 118 -15.69 -8.38 19.27
N LEU A 119 -15.92 -7.15 19.72
CA LEU A 119 -14.87 -6.33 20.32
C LEU A 119 -14.66 -6.66 21.80
N PRO A 120 -13.41 -6.59 22.31
CA PRO A 120 -13.11 -6.94 23.69
C PRO A 120 -13.81 -6.01 24.69
N GLN A 121 -13.97 -6.50 25.92
CA GLN A 121 -14.65 -5.77 27.01
C GLN A 121 -13.93 -4.45 27.38
N THR A 122 -12.65 -4.35 27.07
CA THR A 122 -11.83 -3.15 27.28
C THR A 122 -12.25 -1.98 26.38
N VAL A 123 -12.85 -2.25 25.21
CA VAL A 123 -13.36 -1.23 24.29
C VAL A 123 -14.76 -0.81 24.76
N LYS A 124 -14.89 0.47 25.13
CA LYS A 124 -16.11 1.02 25.74
C LYS A 124 -16.98 1.81 24.79
N ARG A 125 -16.39 2.53 23.83
CA ARG A 125 -17.09 3.35 22.84
C ARG A 125 -16.37 3.29 21.51
N VAL A 126 -17.11 3.31 20.41
CA VAL A 126 -16.55 3.27 19.05
C VAL A 126 -17.31 4.16 18.08
N ILE A 127 -16.63 4.59 17.01
CA ILE A 127 -17.25 5.17 15.83
C ILE A 127 -17.29 4.10 14.72
N GLY A 128 -18.48 3.67 14.30
CA GLY A 128 -18.68 2.85 13.10
C GLY A 128 -18.89 3.74 11.87
N LEU A 129 -18.34 3.37 10.71
CA LEU A 129 -18.38 4.16 9.45
C LEU A 129 -18.74 3.27 8.24
N VAL A 130 -19.79 3.61 7.48
CA VAL A 130 -20.42 3.02 6.27
C VAL A 130 -21.35 4.10 5.63
N GLU A 131 -22.18 3.83 4.62
CA GLU A 131 -22.96 4.82 3.82
C GLU A 131 -24.48 4.50 3.72
N ASN A 132 -25.40 5.51 3.63
CA ASN A 132 -26.59 5.65 2.72
C ASN A 132 -27.91 6.36 3.23
N GLN A 133 -28.46 7.38 2.53
CA GLN A 133 -29.80 7.97 2.78
C GLN A 133 -30.69 7.78 1.58
N SER A 134 -31.80 7.09 1.79
CA SER A 134 -32.95 7.03 0.88
C SER A 134 -34.23 7.15 1.70
N ASP A 135 -35.33 7.55 1.06
CA ASP A 135 -36.68 7.55 1.66
C ASP A 135 -37.29 6.14 1.77
N TRP A 136 -36.45 5.11 1.82
CA TRP A 136 -36.83 3.70 1.75
C TRP A 136 -37.94 3.32 2.74
N TYR A 137 -37.85 3.75 4.00
CA TYR A 137 -38.83 3.39 5.03
C TYR A 137 -40.15 4.18 4.98
N LEU A 138 -40.28 5.14 4.06
CA LEU A 138 -41.54 5.88 3.86
C LEU A 138 -42.47 5.23 2.83
N VAL A 139 -42.00 4.18 2.14
CA VAL A 139 -42.72 3.49 1.06
C VAL A 139 -42.77 1.99 1.37
N GLU A 140 -43.89 1.33 1.07
CA GLU A 140 -44.00 -0.12 1.21
C GLU A 140 -43.26 -0.84 0.07
N HIS A 141 -42.45 -1.84 0.43
CA HIS A 141 -41.68 -2.69 -0.47
C HIS A 141 -42.13 -4.15 -0.40
N GLY A 142 -43.46 -4.35 -0.39
CA GLY A 142 -44.07 -5.68 -0.27
C GLY A 142 -43.57 -6.45 0.96
N THR A 143 -43.09 -7.67 0.75
CA THR A 143 -42.64 -8.58 1.83
C THR A 143 -41.26 -8.25 2.41
N SER A 144 -40.66 -7.12 2.02
CA SER A 144 -39.34 -6.66 2.50
C SER A 144 -39.42 -5.38 3.36
N THR A 145 -40.63 -4.95 3.73
CA THR A 145 -40.83 -3.72 4.51
C THR A 145 -40.57 -3.95 6.00
N TRP A 146 -39.45 -3.42 6.50
CA TRP A 146 -39.10 -3.46 7.93
C TRP A 146 -39.60 -2.19 8.67
N PRO A 147 -40.12 -2.31 9.91
CA PRO A 147 -40.55 -1.15 10.67
C PRO A 147 -39.38 -0.25 11.07
N ALA A 148 -39.60 1.06 11.05
CA ALA A 148 -38.61 2.07 11.41
C ALA A 148 -39.29 3.31 12.05
N LEU A 149 -38.50 4.11 12.77
CA LEU A 149 -38.96 5.41 13.30
C LEU A 149 -38.85 6.48 12.21
N GLY A 150 -39.98 6.93 11.67
CA GLY A 150 -40.01 7.93 10.60
C GLY A 150 -39.25 7.44 9.37
N ARG A 151 -38.21 8.18 8.94
CA ARG A 151 -37.33 7.79 7.82
C ARG A 151 -36.27 6.75 8.19
N GLY A 152 -36.26 6.28 9.44
CA GLY A 152 -35.19 5.43 9.96
C GLY A 152 -33.85 6.17 10.11
N TYR A 153 -32.84 5.41 10.52
CA TYR A 153 -31.47 5.82 10.73
C TYR A 153 -30.57 5.11 9.73
N ASN A 154 -29.61 5.84 9.17
CA ASN A 154 -28.57 5.24 8.36
C ASN A 154 -27.49 4.60 9.25
N THR A 155 -27.09 3.36 8.94
CA THR A 155 -26.02 2.65 9.66
C THR A 155 -24.64 2.97 9.13
N GLY A 156 -24.54 4.07 8.39
CA GLY A 156 -23.29 4.55 7.89
C GLY A 156 -22.38 5.02 9.00
N ILE A 157 -22.67 6.15 9.62
CA ILE A 157 -21.89 6.64 10.74
C ILE A 157 -22.65 6.43 12.04
N MET A 158 -22.05 5.68 12.96
CA MET A 158 -22.67 5.28 14.23
C MET A 158 -21.73 5.55 15.40
N LEU A 159 -22.16 6.36 16.36
CA LEU A 159 -21.49 6.46 17.66
C LEU A 159 -22.08 5.40 18.59
N MET A 160 -21.28 4.43 18.99
CA MET A 160 -21.73 3.27 19.75
C MET A 160 -21.09 3.26 21.13
N ASP A 161 -21.91 3.27 22.19
CA ASP A 161 -21.46 3.01 23.56
C ASP A 161 -21.56 1.52 23.83
N LEU A 162 -20.47 0.79 23.59
CA LEU A 162 -20.41 -0.66 23.74
C LEU A 162 -20.66 -1.10 25.18
N LYS A 163 -20.20 -0.32 26.18
CA LYS A 163 -20.47 -0.61 27.60
C LYS A 163 -21.98 -0.58 27.85
N LYS A 164 -22.66 0.46 27.38
CA LYS A 164 -24.11 0.58 27.53
C LYS A 164 -24.83 -0.50 26.74
N MET A 165 -24.47 -0.74 25.48
CA MET A 165 -25.07 -1.77 24.62
C MET A 165 -25.03 -3.16 25.29
N ARG A 166 -23.89 -3.54 25.87
CA ARG A 166 -23.76 -4.79 26.64
C ARG A 166 -24.66 -4.80 27.88
N SER A 167 -24.67 -3.71 28.65
CA SER A 167 -25.47 -3.62 29.89
C SER A 167 -26.99 -3.68 29.67
N VAL A 168 -27.48 -3.28 28.50
CA VAL A 168 -28.92 -3.26 28.17
C VAL A 168 -29.36 -4.48 27.34
N GLY A 169 -28.49 -5.47 27.16
CA GLY A 169 -28.75 -6.67 26.36
C GLY A 169 -29.11 -6.32 24.92
N TRP A 170 -28.27 -5.52 24.24
CA TRP A 170 -28.48 -5.15 22.84
C TRP A 170 -28.54 -6.37 21.93
N ASP A 171 -27.61 -7.31 22.13
CA ASP A 171 -27.45 -8.55 21.38
C ASP A 171 -28.73 -9.41 21.42
N ASP A 172 -29.28 -9.64 22.61
CA ASP A 172 -30.54 -10.35 22.77
C ASP A 172 -31.72 -9.61 22.14
N HIS A 173 -31.74 -8.27 22.25
CA HIS A 173 -32.84 -7.45 21.78
C HIS A 173 -33.00 -7.50 20.27
N TRP A 174 -31.94 -7.21 19.51
CA TRP A 174 -32.05 -7.22 18.04
C TRP A 174 -32.35 -8.62 17.51
N ARG A 175 -31.79 -9.68 18.13
CA ARG A 175 -32.05 -11.08 17.74
C ARG A 175 -33.52 -11.45 17.90
N ARG A 176 -34.13 -11.08 19.04
CA ARG A 176 -35.57 -11.32 19.28
C ARG A 176 -36.44 -10.60 18.25
N VAL A 177 -36.16 -9.32 18.00
CA VAL A 177 -36.91 -8.52 17.01
C VAL A 177 -36.78 -9.13 15.61
N ALA A 178 -35.55 -9.44 15.17
CA ALA A 178 -35.32 -10.04 13.85
C ALA A 178 -36.04 -11.39 13.70
N ARG A 179 -35.94 -12.30 14.70
CA ARG A 179 -36.66 -13.59 14.67
C ARG A 179 -38.17 -13.44 14.62
N GLN A 180 -38.72 -12.43 15.28
CA GLN A 180 -40.16 -12.18 15.28
C GLN A 180 -40.62 -11.64 13.92
N LEU A 181 -39.88 -10.71 13.34
CA LEU A 181 -40.23 -10.08 12.06
C LEU A 181 -40.02 -11.02 10.87
N LEU A 182 -38.98 -11.86 10.89
CA LEU A 182 -38.70 -12.84 9.83
C LEU A 182 -39.75 -13.96 9.71
N LYS A 183 -40.73 -14.03 10.62
CA LYS A 183 -41.93 -14.87 10.44
C LYS A 183 -42.90 -14.33 9.39
N LYS A 184 -42.80 -13.03 9.07
CA LYS A 184 -43.69 -12.30 8.15
C LYS A 184 -42.94 -11.64 7.00
N ILE A 185 -41.73 -11.17 7.27
CA ILE A 185 -40.84 -10.52 6.31
C ILE A 185 -39.89 -11.59 5.74
N SER A 186 -39.70 -11.59 4.43
CA SER A 186 -38.94 -12.65 3.76
C SER A 186 -37.42 -12.49 3.91
N HIS A 187 -36.90 -11.26 3.89
CA HIS A 187 -35.47 -10.95 3.95
C HIS A 187 -35.18 -9.49 4.34
N THR A 188 -33.93 -9.18 4.67
CA THR A 188 -33.43 -7.79 4.76
C THR A 188 -33.05 -7.28 3.37
N ALA A 189 -33.53 -6.09 3.02
CA ALA A 189 -33.17 -5.41 1.77
C ALA A 189 -32.00 -4.44 1.98
N LEU A 190 -31.95 -3.76 3.14
CA LEU A 190 -30.88 -2.84 3.54
C LEU A 190 -29.95 -3.42 4.62
N GLY A 191 -29.97 -4.75 4.77
CA GLY A 191 -29.07 -5.48 5.66
C GLY A 191 -29.21 -5.10 7.14
N ASP A 192 -28.12 -4.66 7.75
CA ASP A 192 -28.06 -4.28 9.16
C ASP A 192 -28.97 -3.09 9.48
N GLN A 193 -29.18 -2.20 8.50
CA GLN A 193 -30.01 -1.01 8.66
C GLN A 193 -31.45 -1.37 8.98
N ASP A 194 -32.00 -2.40 8.34
CA ASP A 194 -33.37 -2.86 8.57
C ASP A 194 -33.55 -3.34 10.02
N ILE A 195 -32.66 -4.21 10.47
CA ILE A 195 -32.74 -4.80 11.81
C ILE A 195 -32.48 -3.76 12.90
N ILE A 196 -31.50 -2.86 12.71
CA ILE A 196 -31.23 -1.78 13.68
C ILE A 196 -32.45 -0.87 13.78
N ASN A 197 -33.03 -0.44 12.66
CA ASN A 197 -34.20 0.41 12.67
C ASN A 197 -35.41 -0.24 13.34
N SER A 198 -35.66 -1.52 13.07
CA SER A 198 -36.74 -2.26 13.72
C SER A 198 -36.49 -2.45 15.21
N ALA A 199 -35.25 -2.74 15.62
CA ALA A 199 -34.91 -2.85 17.03
C ALA A 199 -35.14 -1.54 17.79
N LEU A 200 -34.86 -0.40 17.14
CA LEU A 200 -35.12 0.94 17.69
C LEU A 200 -36.59 1.33 17.63
N TYR A 201 -37.35 0.88 16.64
CA TYR A 201 -38.80 1.06 16.57
C TYR A 201 -39.49 0.47 17.80
N PHE A 202 -39.10 -0.74 18.20
CA PHE A 202 -39.64 -1.39 19.41
C PHE A 202 -39.02 -0.89 20.73
N ASN A 203 -37.95 -0.10 20.69
CA ASN A 203 -37.39 0.55 21.87
C ASN A 203 -36.57 1.80 21.52
N SER A 204 -37.26 2.95 21.41
CA SER A 204 -36.67 4.22 20.96
C SER A 204 -35.74 4.88 21.98
N THR A 205 -35.75 4.45 23.25
CA THR A 205 -34.87 5.00 24.30
C THR A 205 -33.39 4.65 24.12
N ARG A 206 -33.09 3.74 23.18
CA ARG A 206 -31.75 3.20 22.92
C ARG A 206 -30.96 3.98 21.86
N VAL A 207 -31.52 5.05 21.27
CA VAL A 207 -30.87 5.85 20.22
C VAL A 207 -30.73 7.32 20.61
N HIS A 208 -29.61 7.92 20.20
CA HIS A 208 -29.40 9.37 20.24
C HIS A 208 -29.20 9.88 18.80
N ARG A 209 -30.00 10.87 18.38
CA ARG A 209 -29.95 11.41 17.01
C ARG A 209 -28.77 12.34 16.83
N LEU A 210 -27.95 12.08 15.81
CA LEU A 210 -26.86 12.97 15.41
C LEU A 210 -27.33 13.99 14.36
N PRO A 211 -26.74 15.20 14.32
CA PRO A 211 -26.95 16.15 13.23
C PRO A 211 -26.55 15.56 11.87
N CYS A 212 -27.25 15.92 10.80
CA CYS A 212 -26.99 15.41 9.44
C CYS A 212 -25.56 15.69 8.94
N ALA A 213 -24.91 16.75 9.43
CA ALA A 213 -23.52 17.09 9.11
C ALA A 213 -22.52 15.98 9.48
N TRP A 214 -22.87 15.07 10.39
CA TRP A 214 -22.04 13.93 10.75
C TRP A 214 -22.04 12.81 9.71
N ASN A 215 -23.05 12.77 8.84
CA ASN A 215 -23.22 11.71 7.86
C ASN A 215 -24.01 12.27 6.66
N PHE A 216 -23.34 13.10 5.86
CA PHE A 216 -23.87 13.70 4.63
C PHE A 216 -23.73 12.71 3.47
N GLN A 217 -24.79 12.48 2.71
CA GLN A 217 -24.92 11.26 1.90
C GLN A 217 -25.25 11.65 0.47
N LEU A 218 -24.47 11.12 -0.47
CA LEU A 218 -24.40 11.61 -1.84
C LEU A 218 -25.20 10.77 -2.83
N ALA A 219 -26.06 9.85 -2.37
CA ALA A 219 -26.90 9.02 -3.23
C ALA A 219 -27.86 9.85 -4.09
N ASP A 220 -28.22 9.35 -5.28
CA ASP A 220 -29.12 10.04 -6.22
C ASP A 220 -30.56 10.20 -5.69
N SER A 221 -30.93 9.41 -4.69
CA SER A 221 -32.21 9.53 -3.98
C SER A 221 -32.22 10.61 -2.89
N ALA A 222 -31.07 11.25 -2.60
CA ALA A 222 -30.99 12.33 -1.63
C ALA A 222 -31.44 13.66 -2.27
N ASN A 223 -32.57 14.21 -1.82
CA ASN A 223 -33.19 15.41 -2.39
C ASN A 223 -32.39 16.68 -2.07
N TYR A 224 -31.36 16.99 -2.88
CA TYR A 224 -30.57 18.21 -2.76
C TYR A 224 -30.36 18.87 -4.13
N SER A 225 -31.02 20.02 -4.33
CA SER A 225 -30.82 20.92 -5.48
C SER A 225 -29.41 21.54 -5.55
N THR A 226 -28.60 21.40 -4.49
CA THR A 226 -27.21 21.88 -4.37
C THR A 226 -26.15 20.75 -4.42
N SER A 227 -26.53 19.53 -4.80
CA SER A 227 -25.67 18.35 -4.70
C SER A 227 -24.45 18.32 -5.64
N SER A 228 -24.50 18.98 -6.80
CA SER A 228 -23.46 18.85 -7.84
C SER A 228 -22.12 19.47 -7.43
N GLU A 229 -22.12 20.65 -6.82
CA GLU A 229 -20.89 21.34 -6.41
C GLU A 229 -20.16 20.58 -5.29
N PHE A 230 -20.90 20.13 -4.27
CA PHE A 230 -20.33 19.32 -3.19
C PHE A 230 -19.80 17.97 -3.70
N ARG A 231 -20.50 17.31 -4.64
CA ARG A 231 -20.00 16.08 -5.28
C ARG A 231 -18.67 16.33 -6.01
N MET A 232 -18.54 17.43 -6.75
CA MET A 232 -17.29 17.80 -7.41
C MET A 232 -16.16 18.12 -6.43
N GLN A 233 -16.44 18.89 -5.37
CA GLN A 233 -15.44 19.21 -4.35
C GLN A 233 -14.97 17.95 -3.61
N PHE A 234 -15.91 17.07 -3.25
CA PHE A 234 -15.60 15.77 -2.64
C PHE A 234 -14.75 14.91 -3.58
N ALA A 235 -15.10 14.81 -4.86
CA ALA A 235 -14.32 14.07 -5.85
C ALA A 235 -12.88 14.59 -5.97
N LYS A 236 -12.68 15.92 -6.01
CA LYS A 236 -11.34 16.53 -6.05
C LYS A 236 -10.51 16.21 -4.81
N ILE A 237 -11.12 16.30 -3.61
CA ILE A 237 -10.44 15.97 -2.35
C ILE A 237 -10.12 14.47 -2.29
N SER A 238 -11.08 13.63 -2.68
CA SER A 238 -10.94 12.19 -2.74
C SER A 238 -9.79 11.78 -3.65
N ASP A 239 -9.74 12.32 -4.87
CA ASP A 239 -8.66 12.04 -5.83
C ASP A 239 -7.30 12.43 -5.25
N ARG A 240 -7.18 13.66 -4.73
CA ARG A 240 -5.96 14.15 -4.10
C ARG A 240 -5.49 13.24 -2.96
N LEU A 241 -6.38 12.90 -2.02
CA LEU A 241 -6.04 12.06 -0.86
C LEU A 241 -5.73 10.62 -1.26
N SER A 242 -6.39 10.10 -2.31
CA SER A 242 -6.15 8.74 -2.79
C SER A 242 -4.74 8.57 -3.35
N ASN A 243 -4.20 9.64 -3.97
CA ASN A 243 -2.86 9.70 -4.55
C ASN A 243 -1.75 10.06 -3.54
N LEU A 244 -2.08 10.42 -2.30
CA LEU A 244 -1.07 10.63 -1.25
C LEU A 244 -0.51 9.29 -0.78
N ASP A 245 0.80 9.16 -0.63
CA ASP A 245 1.39 8.05 0.12
C ASP A 245 1.09 8.20 1.61
N GLY A 246 0.83 7.09 2.31
CA GLY A 246 0.64 7.14 3.76
C GLY A 246 1.89 7.57 4.55
N SER A 247 3.07 7.61 3.93
CA SER A 247 4.29 8.17 4.50
C SER A 247 4.16 9.64 4.90
N LEU A 248 3.29 10.41 4.23
CA LEU A 248 3.03 11.82 4.54
C LEU A 248 2.61 12.04 6.00
N PHE A 249 1.99 11.04 6.62
CA PHE A 249 1.48 11.15 8.00
C PHE A 249 2.50 10.73 9.07
N ARG A 250 3.75 10.43 8.69
CA ARG A 250 4.82 10.00 9.61
C ARG A 250 5.48 11.17 10.35
N ASP A 251 5.81 12.24 9.65
CA ASP A 251 6.82 13.23 10.10
C ASP A 251 6.25 14.54 10.67
N THR A 252 4.95 14.63 10.92
CA THR A 252 4.32 15.88 11.38
C THR A 252 4.31 16.07 12.91
N GLY A 253 4.83 15.10 13.69
CA GLY A 253 4.87 15.17 15.16
C GLY A 253 6.12 15.82 15.74
N ASP A 254 7.31 15.40 15.30
CA ASP A 254 8.58 15.79 15.96
C ASP A 254 9.45 16.75 15.12
N SER A 255 9.21 16.83 13.82
CA SER A 255 10.00 17.64 12.89
C SER A 255 9.59 19.11 12.88
N TYR A 256 8.32 19.42 13.13
CA TYR A 256 7.82 20.80 13.08
C TYR A 256 8.33 21.66 14.25
N MET A 257 8.71 21.02 15.35
CA MET A 257 9.37 21.66 16.50
C MET A 257 10.90 21.65 16.40
N SER A 258 11.50 20.64 15.75
CA SER A 258 12.96 20.57 15.56
C SER A 258 13.47 21.42 14.38
N GLN A 259 12.62 21.76 13.41
CA GLN A 259 13.03 22.64 12.30
C GLN A 259 13.21 24.12 12.71
N LYS A 260 12.71 24.53 13.88
CA LYS A 260 13.00 25.88 14.42
C LYS A 260 14.38 26.00 15.05
N THR A 261 15.11 24.89 15.28
CA THR A 261 16.46 24.91 15.86
C THR A 261 17.58 24.69 14.84
N GLU A 262 17.28 24.38 13.58
CA GLU A 262 18.28 24.29 12.50
C GLU A 262 18.16 25.39 11.42
N SER A 263 17.18 26.29 11.51
CA SER A 263 16.98 27.37 10.53
C SER A 263 17.95 28.57 10.65
N GLU A 264 19.03 28.46 11.44
CA GLU A 264 20.06 29.50 11.57
C GLU A 264 21.50 28.97 11.37
N LYS A 265 21.67 27.97 10.50
CA LYS A 265 22.96 27.77 9.82
C LYS A 265 22.79 28.01 8.33
N ARG A 266 22.77 29.30 7.94
CA ARG A 266 23.08 29.72 6.57
C ARG A 266 24.51 29.28 6.25
N HIS A 267 24.68 28.03 5.82
CA HIS A 267 25.82 27.68 5.00
C HIS A 267 25.61 28.38 3.66
N SER A 268 26.50 29.29 3.34
CA SER A 268 26.74 29.82 2.00
C SER A 268 27.26 28.71 1.07
N GLY A 269 26.49 27.63 0.94
CA GLY A 269 26.80 26.48 0.11
C GLY A 269 26.18 26.64 -1.27
N ALA A 270 26.99 26.50 -2.32
CA ALA A 270 26.52 26.47 -3.70
C ALA A 270 25.32 25.54 -3.89
N LEU A 271 24.35 25.96 -4.72
CA LEU A 271 23.17 25.18 -5.06
C LEU A 271 23.61 23.78 -5.53
N GLN A 272 23.21 22.71 -4.82
CA GLN A 272 23.59 21.35 -5.19
C GLN A 272 23.08 21.03 -6.60
N PRO A 273 23.93 20.52 -7.51
CA PRO A 273 23.50 20.15 -8.86
C PRO A 273 22.45 19.04 -8.79
N CYS A 274 21.39 19.17 -9.61
CA CYS A 274 20.33 18.17 -9.76
C CYS A 274 19.54 17.86 -8.47
N PRO A 275 18.99 18.89 -7.81
CA PRO A 275 18.38 18.74 -6.49
C PRO A 275 17.20 17.77 -6.50
N LEU A 276 16.37 17.76 -7.56
CA LEU A 276 15.21 16.85 -7.65
C LEU A 276 15.61 15.37 -7.63
N LEU A 277 16.62 14.98 -8.41
CA LEU A 277 17.10 13.58 -8.44
C LEU A 277 17.87 13.21 -7.17
N GLN A 278 18.55 14.17 -6.53
CA GLN A 278 19.15 13.95 -5.21
C GLN A 278 18.08 13.74 -4.12
N MET A 279 16.97 14.49 -4.18
CA MET A 279 15.82 14.28 -3.30
C MET A 279 15.22 12.90 -3.50
N GLU A 280 15.08 12.43 -4.75
CA GLU A 280 14.55 11.09 -5.01
C GLU A 280 15.34 9.96 -4.34
N LYS A 281 16.67 10.10 -4.28
CA LYS A 281 17.53 9.16 -3.57
C LYS A 281 17.35 9.23 -2.05
N SER A 282 17.09 10.42 -1.48
CA SER A 282 16.94 10.56 -0.03
C SER A 282 15.56 10.12 0.48
N LEU A 283 14.61 9.83 -0.41
CA LEU A 283 13.27 9.34 -0.04
C LEU A 283 13.34 7.96 0.64
N ARG A 284 12.76 7.88 1.84
CA ARG A 284 12.66 6.64 2.63
C ARG A 284 11.40 5.86 2.26
N ARG A 285 11.48 5.19 1.10
CA ARG A 285 10.39 4.38 0.55
C ARG A 285 9.94 3.29 1.51
N ARG A 286 8.64 3.04 1.55
CA ARG A 286 8.09 1.95 2.36
C ARG A 286 8.33 0.63 1.64
N ILE A 287 9.03 -0.29 2.31
CA ILE A 287 9.30 -1.62 1.80
C ILE A 287 8.64 -2.64 2.72
N PHE A 288 7.89 -3.58 2.15
CA PHE A 288 7.33 -4.72 2.86
C PHE A 288 7.81 -6.02 2.23
N PRO A 289 8.82 -6.68 2.81
CA PRO A 289 9.38 -7.91 2.25
C PRO A 289 8.48 -9.11 2.50
N TYR A 290 8.59 -10.13 1.64
CA TYR A 290 7.89 -11.42 1.79
C TYR A 290 6.37 -11.26 1.94
N PHE A 291 5.77 -10.38 1.13
CA PHE A 291 4.31 -10.27 1.02
C PHE A 291 3.68 -11.53 0.43
N PHE A 292 4.40 -12.15 -0.52
CA PHE A 292 4.11 -13.46 -1.06
C PHE A 292 5.33 -14.37 -0.88
N GLY A 293 5.07 -15.65 -0.63
CA GLY A 293 6.09 -16.63 -0.26
C GLY A 293 6.57 -16.45 1.18
N THR A 294 7.15 -17.52 1.73
CA THR A 294 7.80 -17.49 3.05
C THR A 294 9.26 -17.86 2.88
N LYS A 295 10.12 -17.23 3.67
CA LYS A 295 11.55 -17.53 3.67
C LYS A 295 11.76 -18.97 4.14
N THR A 296 11.98 -19.89 3.21
CA THR A 296 12.27 -21.30 3.50
C THR A 296 13.78 -21.53 3.52
N LYS A 297 14.22 -22.73 3.93
CA LYS A 297 15.63 -23.11 3.84
C LYS A 297 16.09 -22.96 2.38
N ARG A 298 17.27 -22.38 2.15
CA ARG A 298 17.87 -22.15 0.83
C ARG A 298 17.66 -23.36 -0.07
N SER A 299 16.74 -23.23 -1.03
CA SER A 299 16.48 -24.23 -2.06
C SER A 299 17.01 -23.67 -3.38
N GLY A 300 18.01 -24.34 -3.95
CA GLY A 300 18.62 -23.93 -5.21
C GLY A 300 19.91 -23.11 -5.10
N LYS A 301 20.63 -23.01 -6.22
CA LYS A 301 21.92 -22.30 -6.34
C LYS A 301 21.80 -20.86 -6.83
N VAL A 302 20.75 -20.55 -7.58
CA VAL A 302 20.56 -19.27 -8.27
C VAL A 302 19.14 -18.73 -8.08
N THR A 303 18.99 -17.46 -7.73
CA THR A 303 17.71 -16.76 -7.62
C THR A 303 17.54 -15.80 -8.79
N LEU A 304 16.42 -15.88 -9.51
CA LEU A 304 16.06 -14.86 -10.50
C LEU A 304 15.59 -13.60 -9.75
N VAL A 305 16.21 -12.47 -10.06
CA VAL A 305 15.94 -11.18 -9.43
C VAL A 305 15.35 -10.26 -10.48
N SER A 306 14.16 -9.73 -10.21
CA SER A 306 13.51 -8.79 -11.12
C SER A 306 12.62 -7.79 -10.38
N GLN A 307 12.11 -6.81 -11.12
CA GLN A 307 11.23 -5.77 -10.60
C GLN A 307 10.13 -5.45 -11.60
N LEU A 308 8.92 -5.18 -11.11
CA LEU A 308 7.74 -4.93 -11.93
C LEU A 308 6.82 -3.88 -11.34
N THR A 309 5.96 -3.34 -12.19
CA THR A 309 4.78 -2.54 -11.85
C THR A 309 3.51 -3.35 -12.07
N LEU A 310 2.37 -2.87 -11.56
CA LEU A 310 1.11 -3.61 -11.63
C LEU A 310 0.60 -3.87 -13.06
N ASP A 311 0.90 -2.98 -14.01
CA ASP A 311 0.54 -3.14 -15.42
C ASP A 311 1.29 -4.30 -16.12
N ARG A 312 2.32 -4.85 -15.48
CA ARG A 312 3.04 -6.05 -15.95
C ARG A 312 2.63 -7.33 -15.21
N LEU A 313 1.70 -7.26 -14.26
CA LEU A 313 1.29 -8.41 -13.44
C LEU A 313 0.80 -9.61 -14.26
N HIS A 314 0.16 -9.36 -15.41
CA HIS A 314 -0.33 -10.39 -16.33
C HIS A 314 0.76 -11.34 -16.85
N ARG A 315 2.05 -10.96 -16.79
CA ARG A 315 3.17 -11.80 -17.24
C ARG A 315 3.80 -12.65 -16.14
N LEU A 316 3.37 -12.46 -14.89
CA LEU A 316 4.05 -13.08 -13.75
C LEU A 316 4.03 -14.61 -13.85
N GLU A 317 2.90 -15.20 -14.20
CA GLU A 317 2.78 -16.64 -14.40
C GLU A 317 3.66 -17.14 -15.55
N GLU A 318 3.71 -16.40 -16.67
CA GLU A 318 4.50 -16.77 -17.85
C GLU A 318 6.01 -16.80 -17.58
N ILE A 319 6.53 -15.76 -16.91
CA ILE A 319 7.94 -15.67 -16.52
C ILE A 319 8.26 -16.73 -15.46
N SER A 320 7.35 -16.92 -14.49
CA SER A 320 7.51 -17.92 -13.43
C SER A 320 7.45 -19.36 -13.96
N GLY A 321 6.66 -19.61 -15.01
CA GLY A 321 6.62 -20.91 -15.71
C GLY A 321 7.91 -21.20 -16.48
N SER A 322 8.64 -20.17 -16.89
CA SER A 322 9.91 -20.31 -17.61
C SER A 322 11.13 -20.40 -16.68
N TRP A 323 10.94 -20.25 -15.37
CA TRP A 323 12.01 -20.32 -14.37
C TRP A 323 11.66 -21.23 -13.19
N GLU A 324 12.22 -22.44 -13.19
CA GLU A 324 11.95 -23.44 -12.15
C GLU A 324 12.51 -23.09 -10.77
N GLY A 325 13.59 -22.28 -10.73
CA GLY A 325 14.31 -21.90 -9.52
C GLY A 325 13.62 -20.84 -8.66
N PRO A 326 14.27 -20.41 -7.55
CA PRO A 326 13.74 -19.36 -6.71
C PRO A 326 13.69 -18.01 -7.43
N MET A 327 12.71 -17.18 -7.09
CA MET A 327 12.51 -15.83 -7.63
C MET A 327 12.36 -14.81 -6.51
N SER A 328 13.01 -13.66 -6.65
CA SER A 328 12.84 -12.50 -5.78
C SER A 328 12.39 -11.31 -6.61
N LEU A 329 11.18 -10.83 -6.36
CA LEU A 329 10.50 -9.83 -7.19
C LEU A 329 10.12 -8.61 -6.36
N ALA A 330 10.62 -7.43 -6.74
CA ALA A 330 10.16 -6.16 -6.17
C ALA A 330 8.99 -5.61 -7.00
N VAL A 331 7.81 -5.47 -6.40
CA VAL A 331 6.64 -4.86 -7.04
C VAL A 331 6.54 -3.40 -6.60
N TYR A 332 6.52 -2.48 -7.56
CA TYR A 332 6.26 -1.06 -7.34
C TYR A 332 4.77 -0.75 -7.51
N LEU A 333 4.15 -0.21 -6.46
CA LEU A 333 2.70 -0.03 -6.42
C LEU A 333 2.25 1.10 -5.47
N THR A 334 1.03 1.59 -5.67
CA THR A 334 0.31 2.47 -4.76
C THR A 334 -0.46 1.68 -3.68
N ASP A 335 -0.92 2.37 -2.63
CA ASP A 335 -1.77 1.76 -1.59
C ASP A 335 -3.07 1.15 -2.15
N ARG A 336 -3.62 1.72 -3.23
CA ARG A 336 -4.84 1.24 -3.88
C ARG A 336 -4.61 -0.05 -4.64
N GLU A 337 -3.47 -0.13 -5.31
CA GLU A 337 -3.08 -1.27 -6.15
C GLU A 337 -2.73 -2.52 -5.35
N LEU A 338 -2.38 -2.36 -4.06
CA LEU A 338 -2.10 -3.50 -3.18
C LEU A 338 -3.27 -4.49 -3.12
N THR A 339 -4.50 -3.98 -3.12
CA THR A 339 -5.69 -4.84 -3.10
C THR A 339 -5.77 -5.68 -4.37
N VAL A 340 -5.48 -5.07 -5.53
CA VAL A 340 -5.50 -5.75 -6.84
C VAL A 340 -4.41 -6.83 -6.90
N LEU A 341 -3.20 -6.53 -6.40
CA LEU A 341 -2.13 -7.53 -6.29
C LEU A 341 -2.54 -8.69 -5.38
N THR A 342 -3.17 -8.38 -4.24
CA THR A 342 -3.60 -9.41 -3.28
C THR A 342 -4.62 -10.35 -3.91
N GLU A 343 -5.64 -9.81 -4.58
CA GLU A 343 -6.66 -10.56 -5.33
C GLU A 343 -6.04 -11.44 -6.41
N TYR A 344 -5.13 -10.89 -7.22
CA TYR A 344 -4.46 -11.64 -8.28
C TYR A 344 -3.68 -12.84 -7.72
N LEU A 345 -2.84 -12.61 -6.70
CA LEU A 345 -2.01 -13.67 -6.12
C LEU A 345 -2.84 -14.77 -5.44
N ASP A 346 -3.97 -14.42 -4.82
CA ASP A 346 -4.88 -15.38 -4.18
C ASP A 346 -5.65 -16.21 -5.20
N SER A 347 -6.00 -15.61 -6.35
CA SER A 347 -6.72 -16.28 -7.42
C SER A 347 -5.86 -17.26 -8.25
N SER A 348 -4.54 -17.10 -8.22
CA SER A 348 -3.62 -17.90 -9.04
C SER A 348 -3.23 -19.20 -8.35
N SER A 349 -3.85 -20.31 -8.76
CA SER A 349 -3.48 -21.65 -8.30
C SER A 349 -2.05 -22.02 -8.69
N PHE A 350 -1.57 -21.56 -9.84
CA PHE A 350 -0.20 -21.76 -10.29
C PHE A 350 0.81 -21.13 -9.33
N LEU A 351 0.63 -19.85 -8.98
CA LEU A 351 1.53 -19.17 -8.05
C LEU A 351 1.41 -19.75 -6.63
N ALA A 352 0.21 -20.12 -6.19
CA ALA A 352 -0.01 -20.73 -4.88
C ALA A 352 0.75 -22.06 -4.70
N LEU A 353 0.97 -22.83 -5.77
CA LEU A 353 1.75 -24.07 -5.76
C LEU A 353 3.27 -23.84 -5.69
N ARG A 354 3.75 -22.62 -5.96
CA ARG A 354 5.18 -22.29 -6.03
C ARG A 354 5.68 -21.73 -4.70
N SER A 355 6.38 -22.57 -3.93
CA SER A 355 6.93 -22.18 -2.61
C SER A 355 8.24 -21.37 -2.65
N ASN A 356 8.76 -21.09 -3.83
CA ASN A 356 10.06 -20.46 -4.07
C ASN A 356 9.97 -19.11 -4.82
N ILE A 357 8.77 -18.52 -4.87
CA ILE A 357 8.56 -17.17 -5.42
C ILE A 357 8.33 -16.21 -4.26
N TYR A 358 9.15 -15.16 -4.20
CA TYR A 358 9.08 -14.13 -3.16
C TYR A 358 8.74 -12.79 -3.78
N ILE A 359 7.69 -12.15 -3.24
CA ILE A 359 7.28 -10.81 -3.67
C ILE A 359 7.48 -9.83 -2.52
N HIS A 360 8.20 -8.75 -2.82
CA HIS A 360 8.51 -7.64 -1.92
C HIS A 360 7.83 -6.38 -2.43
N LEU A 361 7.06 -5.71 -1.59
CA LEU A 361 6.34 -4.51 -1.96
C LEU A 361 7.23 -3.29 -1.76
N VAL A 362 7.28 -2.41 -2.76
CA VAL A 362 7.89 -1.08 -2.66
C VAL A 362 6.81 -0.07 -2.99
N PHE A 363 6.39 0.70 -1.99
CA PHE A 363 5.31 1.65 -2.17
C PHE A 363 5.78 2.90 -2.93
N GLN A 364 4.89 3.38 -3.80
CA GLN A 364 5.14 4.54 -4.64
C GLN A 364 5.34 5.80 -3.82
N GLU A 365 6.51 6.41 -4.00
CA GLU A 365 6.89 7.67 -3.36
C GLU A 365 7.90 8.40 -4.25
N GLY A 366 7.76 9.72 -4.29
CA GLY A 366 8.52 10.57 -5.20
C GLY A 366 7.84 10.77 -6.56
N SER A 367 8.51 11.53 -7.41
CA SER A 367 8.04 11.93 -8.74
C SER A 367 8.58 11.06 -9.86
N TYR A 368 9.62 10.27 -9.59
CA TYR A 368 10.35 9.47 -10.59
C TYR A 368 10.37 7.98 -10.23
N PHE A 369 10.39 7.13 -11.26
CA PHE A 369 10.45 5.68 -11.08
C PHE A 369 11.81 5.21 -10.49
N PRO A 370 11.82 4.58 -9.31
CA PRO A 370 13.05 4.27 -8.57
C PRO A 370 13.62 2.90 -8.94
N ILE A 371 13.91 2.68 -10.23
CA ILE A 371 14.28 1.35 -10.77
C ILE A 371 15.44 0.67 -10.02
N ASN A 372 16.47 1.41 -9.63
CA ASN A 372 17.63 0.86 -8.93
C ASN A 372 17.30 0.51 -7.47
N THR A 373 16.44 1.29 -6.78
CA THR A 373 15.90 0.92 -5.47
C THR A 373 15.10 -0.38 -5.55
N LEU A 374 14.30 -0.57 -6.62
CA LEU A 374 13.55 -1.82 -6.82
C LEU A 374 14.47 -3.02 -7.03
N ARG A 375 15.50 -2.87 -7.88
CA ARG A 375 16.52 -3.91 -8.08
C ARG A 375 17.26 -4.24 -6.79
N ASN A 376 17.67 -3.23 -6.04
CA ASN A 376 18.33 -3.41 -4.74
C ASN A 376 17.43 -4.13 -3.74
N THR A 377 16.14 -3.79 -3.69
CA THR A 377 15.15 -4.47 -2.83
C THR A 377 15.05 -5.95 -3.20
N ALA A 378 14.87 -6.27 -4.48
CA ALA A 378 14.78 -7.66 -4.93
C ALA A 378 16.11 -8.42 -4.69
N LEU A 379 17.27 -7.77 -4.85
CA LEU A 379 18.57 -8.34 -4.54
C LEU A 379 18.75 -8.64 -3.04
N GLU A 380 18.35 -7.71 -2.17
CA GLU A 380 18.49 -7.83 -0.71
C GLU A 380 17.77 -9.06 -0.17
N TYR A 381 16.56 -9.33 -0.68
CA TYR A 381 15.73 -10.44 -0.23
C TYR A 381 15.85 -11.72 -1.07
N ALA A 382 16.78 -11.77 -2.03
CA ALA A 382 17.08 -12.99 -2.77
C ALA A 382 17.66 -14.08 -1.85
N ASP A 383 17.21 -15.32 -2.01
CA ASP A 383 17.51 -16.40 -1.06
C ASP A 383 18.86 -17.09 -1.27
N THR A 384 19.39 -17.05 -2.49
CA THR A 384 20.61 -17.76 -2.86
C THR A 384 21.82 -16.83 -2.93
N GLU A 385 23.01 -17.43 -2.88
CA GLU A 385 24.26 -16.68 -3.01
C GLU A 385 24.43 -16.08 -4.39
N PHE A 386 23.98 -16.77 -5.45
CA PHE A 386 24.07 -16.28 -6.82
C PHE A 386 22.73 -15.77 -7.31
N VAL A 387 22.73 -14.62 -7.97
CA VAL A 387 21.51 -13.99 -8.48
C VAL A 387 21.60 -13.80 -9.98
N PHE A 388 20.52 -14.10 -10.69
CA PHE A 388 20.34 -13.83 -12.10
C PHE A 388 19.41 -12.63 -12.26
N ILE A 389 19.98 -11.46 -12.56
CA ILE A 389 19.24 -10.19 -12.57
C ILE A 389 18.71 -9.93 -13.97
N ILE A 390 17.38 -9.87 -14.13
CA ILE A 390 16.72 -9.58 -15.41
C ILE A 390 15.66 -8.50 -15.28
N ASP A 391 15.40 -7.75 -16.35
CA ASP A 391 14.21 -6.89 -16.41
C ASP A 391 12.98 -7.75 -16.66
N PHE A 392 11.83 -7.34 -16.12
CA PHE A 392 10.64 -8.18 -16.10
C PHE A 392 9.99 -8.38 -17.48
N ASP A 393 10.36 -7.59 -18.49
CA ASP A 393 9.90 -7.78 -19.87
C ASP A 393 10.70 -8.86 -20.63
N PHE A 394 11.58 -9.60 -19.95
CA PHE A 394 12.40 -10.65 -20.53
C PHE A 394 12.01 -12.03 -19.99
N ILE A 395 11.81 -12.98 -20.91
CA ILE A 395 11.61 -14.39 -20.56
C ILE A 395 12.91 -15.17 -20.73
N PRO A 396 13.37 -15.90 -19.71
CA PRO A 396 14.47 -16.85 -19.86
C PRO A 396 14.04 -18.04 -20.71
N ASN A 397 14.93 -18.55 -21.57
CA ASN A 397 14.64 -19.77 -22.31
C ASN A 397 14.39 -20.96 -21.35
N PRO A 398 13.49 -21.91 -21.70
CA PRO A 398 13.26 -23.10 -20.89
C PRO A 398 14.57 -23.85 -20.60
N GLY A 399 14.72 -24.33 -19.37
CA GLY A 399 15.91 -25.04 -18.90
C GLY A 399 17.12 -24.16 -18.56
N LEU A 400 17.02 -22.83 -18.70
CA LEU A 400 18.12 -21.91 -18.36
C LEU A 400 18.56 -22.05 -16.90
N TYR A 401 17.63 -22.27 -15.98
CA TYR A 401 17.94 -22.50 -14.57
C TYR A 401 18.89 -23.69 -14.38
N SER A 402 18.56 -24.86 -14.94
CA SER A 402 19.36 -26.07 -14.88
C SER A 402 20.72 -25.90 -15.56
N TYR A 403 20.76 -25.17 -16.68
CA TYR A 403 22.00 -24.83 -17.36
C TYR A 403 22.92 -23.95 -16.49
N LEU A 404 22.38 -22.93 -15.83
CA LEU A 404 23.14 -22.06 -14.91
C LEU A 404 23.67 -22.83 -13.68
N GLN A 405 23.00 -23.89 -13.25
CA GLN A 405 23.51 -24.74 -12.17
C GLN A 405 24.73 -25.59 -12.58
N ALA A 406 24.91 -25.85 -13.88
CA ALA A 406 25.91 -26.78 -14.42
C ALA A 406 27.20 -26.10 -14.94
N MET A 407 27.19 -24.79 -15.20
CA MET A 407 28.27 -24.08 -15.89
C MET A 407 28.96 -23.01 -15.03
N LEU A 408 30.30 -23.09 -14.91
CA LEU A 408 31.18 -22.04 -14.38
C LEU A 408 32.51 -21.98 -15.19
N THR A 409 32.53 -21.32 -16.35
CA THR A 409 33.77 -21.06 -17.13
C THR A 409 33.80 -19.62 -17.66
N ALA A 410 34.96 -18.99 -17.93
CA ALA A 410 35.15 -17.52 -18.03
C ALA A 410 35.50 -16.94 -19.43
N VAL A 411 35.12 -15.66 -19.74
CA VAL A 411 35.48 -14.85 -20.96
C VAL A 411 35.66 -13.33 -20.61
N SER A 412 35.84 -12.40 -21.57
CA SER A 412 36.08 -10.94 -21.41
C SER A 412 34.94 -10.02 -21.93
N TRP A 413 34.65 -8.90 -21.24
CA TRP A 413 33.61 -7.87 -21.54
C TRP A 413 34.10 -6.64 -22.34
N ASP A 414 33.17 -5.92 -23.00
CA ASP A 414 33.38 -4.66 -23.75
C ASP A 414 32.35 -3.56 -23.39
N ALA A 415 32.69 -2.29 -23.63
CA ALA A 415 31.92 -1.12 -23.17
C ALA A 415 30.54 -0.94 -23.83
N ASP A 416 29.58 -0.37 -23.07
CA ASP A 416 28.17 -0.12 -23.45
C ASP A 416 27.31 -1.38 -23.70
N PHE A 417 27.84 -2.58 -23.41
CA PHE A 417 27.08 -3.82 -23.40
C PHE A 417 26.29 -3.98 -22.08
N GLU A 418 24.99 -4.26 -22.16
CA GLU A 418 24.11 -4.58 -21.02
C GLU A 418 23.82 -6.10 -20.95
N PRO A 419 24.78 -6.95 -20.51
CA PRO A 419 24.55 -8.39 -20.41
C PRO A 419 23.63 -8.73 -19.23
N TYR A 420 22.93 -9.85 -19.32
CA TYR A 420 22.23 -10.43 -18.17
C TYR A 420 23.19 -11.30 -17.40
N VAL A 421 23.34 -11.02 -16.10
CA VAL A 421 24.47 -11.54 -15.33
C VAL A 421 24.06 -12.44 -14.19
N LEU A 422 24.91 -13.44 -13.95
CA LEU A 422 24.97 -14.24 -12.74
C LEU A 422 26.07 -13.67 -11.85
N ILE A 423 25.72 -13.12 -10.70
CA ILE A 423 26.69 -12.55 -9.74
C ILE A 423 26.44 -13.06 -8.33
N ARG A 424 27.45 -12.95 -7.45
CA ARG A 424 27.22 -13.13 -6.00
C ARG A 424 26.42 -11.94 -5.48
N ARG A 425 25.41 -12.23 -4.65
CA ARG A 425 24.43 -11.27 -4.12
C ARG A 425 25.04 -10.09 -3.37
N GLU A 426 26.17 -10.27 -2.69
CA GLU A 426 26.80 -9.26 -1.84
C GLU A 426 27.78 -8.33 -2.57
N GLU A 427 28.16 -8.65 -3.81
CA GLU A 427 29.29 -8.00 -4.50
C GLU A 427 28.92 -6.73 -5.26
N GLY A 428 27.65 -6.31 -5.24
CA GLY A 428 27.23 -5.10 -5.95
C GLY A 428 25.83 -4.64 -5.61
N ARG A 429 25.66 -3.32 -5.49
CA ARG A 429 24.36 -2.64 -5.43
C ARG A 429 24.25 -1.67 -6.60
N PHE A 430 23.04 -1.52 -7.13
CA PHE A 430 22.76 -0.51 -8.13
C PHE A 430 22.83 0.89 -7.49
N ASP A 431 23.46 1.85 -8.16
CA ASP A 431 23.56 3.22 -7.64
C ASP A 431 22.21 3.94 -7.80
N GLU A 432 21.63 4.34 -6.67
CA GLU A 432 20.29 4.95 -6.60
C GLU A 432 20.24 6.42 -7.01
N HIS A 433 21.36 7.05 -7.39
CA HIS A 433 21.32 8.36 -8.05
C HIS A 433 20.79 8.25 -9.50
N PHE A 434 20.91 7.07 -10.12
CA PHE A 434 20.38 6.79 -11.45
C PHE A 434 18.91 6.35 -11.33
N VAL A 435 18.02 7.34 -11.33
CA VAL A 435 16.56 7.21 -11.20
C VAL A 435 15.91 7.37 -12.59
N GLY A 436 14.79 6.69 -12.82
CA GLY A 436 14.04 6.81 -14.07
C GLY A 436 14.71 6.09 -15.23
N PHE A 437 15.22 6.83 -16.22
CA PHE A 437 15.74 6.29 -17.48
C PHE A 437 17.21 6.67 -17.75
N GLY A 438 17.98 5.68 -18.23
CA GLY A 438 19.34 5.86 -18.73
C GLY A 438 20.42 5.62 -17.68
N TRP A 439 21.47 4.88 -18.05
CA TRP A 439 22.65 4.60 -17.19
C TRP A 439 22.40 3.87 -15.86
N ASN A 440 21.14 3.49 -15.60
CA ASN A 440 20.72 2.71 -14.44
C ASN A 440 21.45 1.36 -14.34
N LYS A 441 21.58 0.63 -15.47
CA LYS A 441 22.32 -0.64 -15.54
C LYS A 441 23.81 -0.44 -15.83
N VAL A 442 24.15 0.51 -16.70
CA VAL A 442 25.55 0.79 -17.09
C VAL A 442 26.43 1.10 -15.89
N SER A 443 25.93 1.92 -14.95
CA SER A 443 26.64 2.22 -13.70
C SER A 443 26.98 0.95 -12.90
N PHE A 444 26.03 0.02 -12.80
CA PHE A 444 26.23 -1.26 -12.13
C PHE A 444 27.31 -2.13 -12.79
N PHE A 445 27.30 -2.27 -14.12
CA PHE A 445 28.33 -3.03 -14.82
C PHE A 445 29.71 -2.39 -14.71
N MET A 446 29.78 -1.07 -14.69
CA MET A 446 31.03 -0.36 -14.49
C MET A 446 31.59 -0.58 -13.07
N LEU A 447 30.74 -0.69 -12.04
CA LEU A 447 31.17 -1.12 -10.70
C LEU A 447 31.73 -2.54 -10.72
N LEU A 448 31.05 -3.49 -11.37
CA LEU A 448 31.54 -4.88 -11.47
C LEU A 448 32.89 -4.96 -12.20
N ASP A 449 33.08 -4.22 -13.29
CA ASP A 449 34.38 -4.13 -13.98
C ASP A 449 35.46 -3.52 -13.07
N ALA A 450 35.14 -2.45 -12.33
CA ALA A 450 36.06 -1.82 -11.38
C ALA A 450 36.46 -2.75 -10.23
N LEU A 451 35.56 -3.64 -9.80
CA LEU A 451 35.80 -4.70 -8.84
C LEU A 451 36.60 -5.90 -9.42
N GLY A 452 36.92 -5.87 -10.71
CA GLY A 452 37.73 -6.90 -11.36
C GLY A 452 36.97 -8.14 -11.80
N PHE A 453 35.63 -8.07 -11.91
CA PHE A 453 34.83 -9.20 -12.39
C PHE A 453 35.19 -9.60 -13.83
N LYS A 454 35.08 -10.90 -14.11
CA LYS A 454 35.18 -11.47 -15.46
C LYS A 454 33.78 -11.79 -15.96
N PHE A 455 33.41 -11.29 -17.14
CA PHE A 455 32.08 -11.50 -17.71
C PHE A 455 32.11 -12.60 -18.76
N VAL A 456 31.13 -13.49 -18.70
CA VAL A 456 31.10 -14.71 -19.50
C VAL A 456 29.85 -14.72 -20.36
N VAL A 457 30.01 -15.01 -21.65
CA VAL A 457 28.87 -15.31 -22.53
C VAL A 457 28.53 -16.79 -22.40
N LEU A 458 27.25 -17.05 -22.16
CA LEU A 458 26.69 -18.39 -22.05
C LEU A 458 26.10 -18.80 -23.41
N PRO A 459 26.73 -19.72 -24.17
CA PRO A 459 26.38 -19.98 -25.57
C PRO A 459 24.99 -20.59 -25.78
N LYS A 460 24.42 -21.21 -24.74
CA LYS A 460 23.09 -21.85 -24.77
C LYS A 460 22.05 -21.10 -23.95
N ALA A 461 22.38 -19.90 -23.46
CA ALA A 461 21.46 -19.07 -22.71
C ALA A 461 21.00 -17.90 -23.57
N PHE A 462 19.70 -17.73 -23.68
CA PHE A 462 19.10 -16.55 -24.30
C PHE A 462 17.86 -16.13 -23.53
N ILE A 463 17.47 -14.88 -23.75
CA ILE A 463 16.24 -14.34 -23.22
C ILE A 463 15.49 -13.67 -24.35
N ILE A 464 14.16 -13.66 -24.26
CA ILE A 464 13.30 -13.02 -25.25
C ILE A 464 12.79 -11.73 -24.66
N HIS A 465 13.12 -10.61 -25.31
CA HIS A 465 12.54 -9.31 -24.97
C HIS A 465 11.18 -9.19 -25.62
N PHE A 466 10.15 -8.98 -24.83
CA PHE A 466 8.84 -8.73 -25.40
C PHE A 466 8.69 -7.30 -25.94
N PRO A 467 7.97 -7.13 -27.05
CA PRO A 467 7.50 -5.82 -27.46
C PRO A 467 6.69 -5.16 -26.35
N HIS A 468 7.02 -3.90 -26.05
CA HIS A 468 6.26 -3.07 -25.13
C HIS A 468 6.36 -1.59 -25.54
N ALA A 469 5.39 -0.78 -25.14
CA ALA A 469 5.42 0.66 -25.38
C ALA A 469 6.60 1.33 -24.65
N PRO A 470 7.10 2.48 -25.15
CA PRO A 470 8.10 3.28 -24.41
C PRO A 470 7.58 3.67 -23.03
N SER A 471 8.45 3.60 -22.01
CA SER A 471 8.08 3.97 -20.65
C SER A 471 7.84 5.48 -20.52
N ILE A 472 7.01 5.87 -19.52
CA ILE A 472 6.78 7.28 -19.16
C ILE A 472 8.12 7.98 -18.87
N GLU A 473 9.04 7.31 -18.18
CA GLU A 473 10.36 7.86 -17.86
C GLU A 473 11.24 8.04 -19.10
N SER A 474 11.18 7.11 -20.08
CA SER A 474 11.87 7.29 -21.37
C SER A 474 11.37 8.55 -22.08
N ASN A 475 10.04 8.74 -22.14
CA ASN A 475 9.46 9.93 -22.76
C ASN A 475 9.81 11.21 -21.98
N ARG A 476 9.74 11.18 -20.65
CA ARG A 476 10.12 12.30 -19.78
C ARG A 476 11.59 12.69 -19.96
N PHE A 477 12.49 11.71 -20.05
CA PHE A 477 13.91 11.92 -20.30
C PHE A 477 14.19 12.52 -21.69
N ARG A 478 13.53 12.03 -22.74
CA ARG A 478 13.65 12.55 -24.11
C ARG A 478 13.19 14.01 -24.21
N ASN A 479 12.18 14.39 -23.44
CA ASN A 479 11.60 15.73 -23.50
C ASN A 479 12.17 16.72 -22.48
N SER A 480 13.05 16.29 -21.56
CA SER A 480 13.61 17.16 -20.51
C SER A 480 15.12 17.36 -20.65
N PRO A 481 15.59 18.53 -21.13
CA PRO A 481 17.01 18.89 -21.13
C PRO A 481 17.62 18.85 -19.73
N PHE A 482 16.83 19.22 -18.71
CA PHE A 482 17.23 19.16 -17.31
C PHE A 482 17.64 17.74 -16.90
N LEU A 483 16.83 16.72 -17.21
CA LEU A 483 17.16 15.33 -16.87
C LEU A 483 18.41 14.84 -17.59
N ARG A 484 18.61 15.22 -18.85
CA ARG A 484 19.84 14.87 -19.60
C ARG A 484 21.09 15.48 -18.98
N ASN A 485 21.05 16.77 -18.64
CA ASN A 485 22.16 17.46 -17.99
C ASN A 485 22.47 16.82 -16.62
N CYS A 486 21.44 16.43 -15.89
CA CYS A 486 21.62 15.76 -14.62
C CYS A 486 22.19 14.36 -14.73
N LEU A 487 21.77 13.60 -15.73
CA LEU A 487 22.36 12.31 -16.01
C LEU A 487 23.86 12.46 -16.30
N GLU A 488 24.26 13.38 -17.18
CA GLU A 488 25.67 13.62 -17.49
C GLU A 488 26.47 14.05 -16.25
N TYR A 489 25.91 14.90 -15.40
CA TYR A 489 26.51 15.26 -14.13
C TYR A 489 26.78 14.02 -13.25
N PHE A 490 25.77 13.17 -13.05
CA PHE A 490 25.90 11.95 -12.25
C PHE A 490 26.87 10.94 -12.87
N LYS A 491 26.89 10.79 -14.19
CA LYS A 491 27.88 9.95 -14.89
C LYS A 491 29.30 10.37 -14.54
N VAL A 492 29.62 11.65 -14.73
CA VAL A 492 30.96 12.19 -14.49
C VAL A 492 31.34 12.04 -13.02
N LYS A 493 30.41 12.33 -12.10
CA LYS A 493 30.62 12.16 -10.66
C LYS A 493 30.92 10.70 -10.31
N TYR A 494 30.08 9.78 -10.78
CA TYR A 494 30.21 8.35 -10.50
C TYR A 494 31.52 7.76 -11.03
N ILE A 495 31.91 8.10 -12.27
CA ILE A 495 33.20 7.70 -12.84
C ILE A 495 34.38 8.22 -11.99
N LYS A 496 34.33 9.48 -11.54
CA LYS A 496 35.37 10.05 -10.67
C LYS A 496 35.44 9.33 -9.32
N GLU A 497 34.29 8.98 -8.74
CA GLU A 497 34.22 8.25 -7.48
C GLU A 497 34.80 6.84 -7.59
N LEU A 498 34.47 6.10 -8.66
CA LEU A 498 35.07 4.79 -8.92
C LEU A 498 36.57 4.91 -9.19
N ALA A 499 37.01 5.90 -9.98
CA ALA A 499 38.42 6.11 -10.27
C ALA A 499 39.24 6.43 -9.00
N ARG A 500 38.62 7.15 -8.06
CA ARG A 500 39.22 7.45 -6.75
C ARG A 500 39.33 6.20 -5.87
N HIS A 501 38.29 5.36 -5.85
CA HIS A 501 38.27 4.16 -5.01
C HIS A 501 39.14 3.02 -5.55
N PHE A 502 39.08 2.75 -6.86
CA PHE A 502 39.70 1.57 -7.48
C PHE A 502 40.89 1.92 -8.38
N GLY A 503 41.23 3.20 -8.53
CA GLY A 503 42.30 3.69 -9.41
C GLY A 503 41.87 3.82 -10.88
N VAL A 504 42.43 4.79 -11.61
CA VAL A 504 42.07 5.05 -13.02
C VAL A 504 42.35 3.85 -13.96
N LYS A 505 43.33 3.00 -13.61
CA LYS A 505 43.75 1.86 -14.44
C LYS A 505 42.75 0.70 -14.44
N SER A 506 41.93 0.56 -13.40
CA SER A 506 40.91 -0.50 -13.28
C SER A 506 39.65 -0.21 -14.10
N LEU A 507 39.39 1.06 -14.43
CA LEU A 507 38.25 1.45 -15.27
C LEU A 507 38.54 1.24 -16.76
N LYS A 508 38.19 0.07 -17.31
CA LYS A 508 38.32 -0.18 -18.75
C LYS A 508 37.46 0.78 -19.58
N TYR A 509 36.33 1.22 -19.03
CA TYR A 509 35.42 2.21 -19.62
C TYR A 509 36.12 3.51 -20.09
N LEU A 510 37.08 4.03 -19.30
CA LEU A 510 37.82 5.25 -19.66
C LEU A 510 38.79 5.06 -20.83
N ARG A 511 39.29 3.84 -21.05
CA ARG A 511 40.14 3.52 -22.20
C ARG A 511 39.32 3.46 -23.48
N PHE A 512 38.08 2.98 -23.41
CA PHE A 512 37.16 2.91 -24.55
C PHE A 512 36.73 4.29 -25.04
N ARG A 513 36.28 5.20 -24.16
CA ARG A 513 35.89 6.58 -24.56
C ARG A 513 37.03 7.38 -25.21
N ARG A 514 38.28 7.10 -24.86
CA ARG A 514 39.45 7.71 -25.51
C ARG A 514 39.67 7.22 -26.95
N ARG A 515 39.19 6.01 -27.29
CA ARG A 515 39.25 5.47 -28.66
C ARG A 515 38.14 6.05 -29.54
N THR A 516 36.92 6.16 -29.03
CA THR A 516 35.76 6.68 -29.78
C THR A 516 35.84 8.18 -30.08
N ASN A 517 36.56 8.98 -29.27
CA ASN A 517 36.82 10.40 -29.57
C ASN A 517 38.00 10.62 -30.55
N ARG A 518 38.67 9.56 -30.98
CA ARG A 518 39.80 9.59 -31.94
C ARG A 518 39.46 9.03 -33.32
N THR A 519 38.22 8.56 -33.49
CA THR A 519 37.58 8.15 -34.74
C THR A 519 36.47 9.13 -35.03
#